data_AF-A0A7C3EXI4-F1
#
_entry.id   AF-A0A7C3EXI4-F1
#
_cell.length_a   1.000
_cell.length_b   1.000
_cell.length_c   1.000
_cell.angle_alpha   90.00
_cell.angle_beta   90.00
_cell.angle_gamma   90.00
#
_symmetry.space_group_name_H-M   'P 1'
#
loop_
_entity.id
_entity.type
_entity.pdbx_description
1 polymer ?
#
loop_
_entity_poly.entity_id
_entity_poly.type
_entity_poly.pdbx_seq_one_letter_code
_entity_poly.pdbx_strand_id
1 'polypeptide(L)'
;MANCHWQRTCIRQIQPLHLTLGGPEECVGVPDELDILTLVRRSAAAKVLYLPHAIRQMSRPDRMIAGSEVRAVIAGGEVIEDYPEDPRGHSCPLLGHGELGRPIHVVCAPKQDYLAIITAYLPDEEIWEDDFRARRRT
;
A
#
# COMPACT_ATOMS: atom_id res chain seq x y z
N MET A 1 9.69 23.33 25.39
CA MET A 1 10.13 24.31 24.39
C MET A 1 9.51 23.95 23.06
N ALA A 2 8.27 24.37 22.84
CA ALA A 2 7.57 24.21 21.57
C ALA A 2 7.37 25.61 20.99
N ASN A 3 8.22 25.99 20.05
CA ASN A 3 8.03 27.16 19.20
C ASN A 3 7.35 26.69 17.93
N CYS A 4 6.06 26.98 17.77
CA CYS A 4 5.42 26.96 16.47
C CYS A 4 4.72 28.30 16.27
N HIS A 5 5.34 29.11 15.42
CA HIS A 5 5.01 30.50 15.14
C HIS A 5 3.97 30.52 14.02
N TRP A 6 2.69 30.69 14.36
CA TRP A 6 1.64 30.95 13.39
C TRP A 6 1.66 32.43 12.96
N GLN A 7 1.93 32.60 11.67
CA GLN A 7 1.39 33.56 10.71
C GLN A 7 0.89 34.95 11.19
N ARG A 8 1.61 35.95 10.69
CA ARG A 8 1.13 37.19 10.05
C ARG A 8 -0.39 37.45 10.06
N THR A 9 -0.77 38.37 10.94
CA THR A 9 -1.57 39.58 10.69
C THR A 9 -2.21 39.73 9.30
N CYS A 10 -3.54 39.83 9.27
CA CYS A 10 -4.25 40.93 8.60
C CYS A 10 -5.73 40.96 9.04
N ILE A 11 -5.99 41.82 10.02
CA ILE A 11 -7.31 42.26 10.49
C ILE A 11 -7.81 43.37 9.56
N ARG A 12 -9.05 43.25 9.07
CA ARG A 12 -9.98 44.36 8.77
C ARG A 12 -11.39 43.76 8.69
N GLN A 13 -12.19 43.85 9.76
CA GLN A 13 -13.26 44.83 9.98
C GLN A 13 -14.40 44.77 8.94
N ILE A 14 -15.57 44.27 9.36
CA ILE A 14 -16.87 44.98 9.49
C ILE A 14 -17.97 43.94 9.87
N GLN A 15 -18.80 44.28 10.86
CA GLN A 15 -19.94 43.52 11.42
C GLN A 15 -21.28 43.86 10.70
N PRO A 16 -22.47 43.34 11.10
CA PRO A 16 -22.89 41.97 11.42
C PRO A 16 -24.19 41.53 10.67
N LEU A 17 -24.56 40.26 10.88
CA LEU A 17 -25.94 39.74 10.90
C LEU A 17 -26.69 39.51 9.56
N HIS A 18 -26.58 38.31 9.00
CA HIS A 18 -27.74 37.63 8.41
C HIS A 18 -27.60 36.11 8.58
N LEU A 19 -28.62 35.51 9.18
CA LEU A 19 -28.80 34.06 9.34
C LEU A 19 -28.86 33.38 7.97
N THR A 20 -27.99 32.40 7.72
CA THR A 20 -28.33 31.20 6.93
C THR A 20 -27.52 30.01 7.44
N LEU A 21 -28.22 29.08 8.08
CA LEU A 21 -28.00 27.62 8.13
C LEU A 21 -26.61 27.13 7.65
N GLY A 22 -25.71 26.84 8.58
CA GLY A 22 -24.52 26.02 8.37
C GLY A 22 -24.61 24.78 9.27
N GLY A 23 -24.57 23.59 8.68
CA GLY A 23 -24.51 22.32 9.41
C GLY A 23 -23.26 22.23 10.28
N PRO A 24 -23.14 21.20 11.15
CA PRO A 24 -21.91 21.04 11.92
C PRO A 24 -20.75 20.96 10.94
N GLU A 25 -19.78 21.86 11.13
CA GLU A 25 -18.46 21.74 10.56
C GLU A 25 -17.91 20.39 11.03
N GLU A 26 -18.09 19.37 10.19
CA GLU A 26 -17.37 18.14 10.34
C GLU A 26 -15.92 18.51 10.06
N CYS A 27 -15.17 18.75 11.13
CA CYS A 27 -13.73 18.75 11.12
C CYS A 27 -13.31 17.39 10.56
N VAL A 28 -13.22 17.28 9.23
CA VAL A 28 -12.62 16.12 8.57
C VAL A 28 -11.17 16.13 9.03
N GLY A 29 -10.91 15.35 10.07
CA GLY A 29 -9.58 15.12 10.60
C GLY A 29 -8.68 14.81 9.42
N VAL A 30 -7.57 15.54 9.35
CA VAL A 30 -6.47 15.17 8.46
C VAL A 30 -6.16 13.70 8.77
N PRO A 31 -6.25 12.75 7.81
CA PRO A 31 -5.95 11.37 8.13
C PRO A 31 -4.44 11.27 8.35
N ASP A 32 -4.10 11.32 9.63
CA ASP A 32 -2.83 10.95 10.21
C ASP A 32 -2.58 9.48 9.79
N GLU A 33 -1.48 9.25 9.06
CA GLU A 33 -1.02 7.96 8.53
C GLU A 33 -1.96 7.26 7.52
N LEU A 34 -1.68 7.41 6.21
CA LEU A 34 -2.31 6.57 5.19
C LEU A 34 -1.95 5.10 5.46
N ASP A 35 -2.95 4.23 5.52
CA ASP A 35 -2.70 2.79 5.64
C ASP A 35 -1.82 2.29 4.48
N ILE A 36 -0.97 1.29 4.77
CA ILE A 36 0.03 0.79 3.82
C ILE A 36 -0.61 0.28 2.51
N LEU A 37 -1.81 -0.31 2.57
CA LEU A 37 -2.52 -0.79 1.39
C LEU A 37 -3.00 0.36 0.50
N THR A 38 -3.44 1.47 1.10
CA THR A 38 -3.79 2.71 0.42
C THR A 38 -2.55 3.31 -0.25
N LEU A 39 -1.40 3.30 0.42
CA LEU A 39 -0.13 3.73 -0.17
C LEU A 39 0.26 2.86 -1.37
N VAL A 40 0.21 1.53 -1.24
CA VAL A 40 0.47 0.58 -2.33
C VAL A 40 -0.40 0.87 -3.54
N ARG A 41 -1.71 1.00 -3.35
CA ARG A 41 -2.67 1.24 -4.44
C ARG A 41 -2.46 2.60 -5.10
N ARG A 42 -2.17 3.65 -4.32
CA ARG A 42 -1.84 4.98 -4.84
C ARG A 42 -0.55 4.97 -5.67
N SER A 43 0.52 4.38 -5.15
CA SER A 43 1.80 4.26 -5.86
C SER A 43 1.66 3.44 -7.15
N ALA A 44 0.87 2.36 -7.12
CA ALA A 44 0.62 1.51 -8.28
C ALA A 44 -0.15 2.23 -9.40
N ALA A 45 -1.10 3.10 -9.02
CA ALA A 45 -1.86 3.91 -9.97
C ALA A 45 -0.98 4.90 -10.73
N ALA A 46 0.11 5.38 -10.11
CA ALA A 46 1.11 6.21 -10.80
C ALA A 46 1.97 5.35 -11.74
N LYS A 47 2.65 4.33 -11.19
CA LYS A 47 3.55 3.46 -11.97
C LYS A 47 3.87 2.19 -11.20
N VAL A 48 4.02 1.07 -11.91
CA VAL A 48 4.55 -0.18 -11.34
C VAL A 48 5.91 -0.48 -11.96
N LEU A 49 6.93 -0.69 -11.12
CA LEU A 49 8.28 -1.04 -11.53
C LEU A 49 8.67 -2.40 -10.96
N TYR A 50 9.17 -3.29 -11.82
CA TYR A 50 9.62 -4.62 -11.41
C TYR A 50 11.13 -4.62 -11.21
N LEU A 51 11.60 -5.08 -10.04
CA LEU A 51 13.02 -5.29 -9.83
C LEU A 51 13.51 -6.46 -10.70
N PRO A 52 14.80 -6.49 -11.09
CA PRO A 52 15.35 -7.59 -11.89
C PRO A 52 15.16 -8.97 -11.23
N HIS A 53 15.19 -9.03 -9.90
CA HIS A 53 14.89 -10.28 -9.18
C HIS A 53 13.44 -10.71 -9.35
N ALA A 54 12.47 -9.80 -9.27
CA ALA A 54 11.05 -10.11 -9.50
C ALA A 54 10.83 -10.69 -10.89
N ILE A 55 11.40 -10.07 -11.94
CA ILE A 55 11.28 -10.59 -13.32
C ILE A 55 11.85 -12.02 -13.42
N ARG A 56 12.99 -12.30 -12.79
CA ARG A 56 13.58 -13.65 -12.80
C ARG A 56 12.70 -14.66 -12.07
N GLN A 57 12.07 -14.29 -10.96
CA GLN A 57 11.15 -15.18 -10.22
C GLN A 57 9.89 -15.47 -11.03
N MET A 58 9.27 -14.41 -11.56
CA MET A 58 8.03 -14.49 -12.34
C MET A 58 8.19 -15.28 -13.65
N SER A 59 9.39 -15.31 -14.23
CA SER A 59 9.66 -15.99 -15.51
C SER A 59 10.07 -17.45 -15.37
N ARG A 60 10.00 -18.04 -14.16
CA ARG A 60 10.33 -19.46 -13.95
C ARG A 60 9.29 -20.35 -14.65
N PRO A 61 9.66 -21.24 -15.60
CA PRO A 61 8.69 -21.94 -16.45
C PRO A 61 7.66 -22.81 -15.69
N ASP A 62 8.07 -23.40 -14.57
CA ASP A 62 7.25 -24.27 -13.72
C ASP A 62 6.24 -23.50 -12.85
N ARG A 63 6.44 -22.20 -12.67
CA ARG A 63 5.63 -21.33 -11.80
C ARG A 63 5.55 -19.91 -12.35
N MET A 64 5.31 -19.81 -13.65
CA MET A 64 5.27 -18.51 -14.32
C MET A 64 4.17 -17.65 -13.71
N ILE A 65 4.47 -16.40 -13.38
CA ILE A 65 3.52 -15.42 -12.85
C ILE A 65 3.42 -14.27 -13.85
N ALA A 66 2.24 -14.09 -14.42
CA ALA A 66 2.00 -13.04 -15.39
C ALA A 66 1.94 -11.67 -14.70
N GLY A 67 2.34 -10.62 -15.43
CA GLY A 67 2.17 -9.24 -14.94
C GLY A 67 0.71 -8.86 -14.67
N SER A 68 -0.25 -9.49 -15.36
CA SER A 68 -1.69 -9.35 -15.11
C SER A 68 -2.09 -9.86 -13.72
N GLU A 69 -1.55 -11.00 -13.30
CA GLU A 69 -1.82 -11.56 -11.97
C GLU A 69 -1.24 -10.68 -10.87
N VAL A 70 -0.02 -10.15 -11.06
CA VAL A 70 0.55 -9.18 -10.11
C VAL A 70 -0.35 -7.95 -9.97
N ARG A 71 -0.89 -7.43 -11.08
CA ARG A 71 -1.84 -6.30 -11.05
C ARG A 71 -3.15 -6.67 -10.34
N ALA A 72 -3.65 -7.88 -10.53
CA ALA A 72 -4.84 -8.37 -9.84
C ALA A 72 -4.62 -8.44 -8.32
N VAL A 73 -3.47 -8.95 -7.88
CA VAL A 73 -3.09 -8.98 -6.45
C VAL A 73 -2.96 -7.57 -5.89
N ILE A 74 -2.37 -6.61 -6.61
CA ILE A 74 -2.29 -5.21 -6.14
C ILE A 74 -3.70 -4.59 -6.00
N ALA A 75 -4.61 -4.88 -6.92
CA ALA A 75 -5.95 -4.32 -6.92
C ALA A 75 -6.85 -4.91 -5.82
N GLY A 76 -6.86 -6.24 -5.68
CA GLY A 76 -7.83 -6.95 -4.83
C GLY A 76 -7.23 -7.77 -3.68
N GLY A 77 -5.91 -7.87 -3.59
CA GLY A 77 -5.23 -8.56 -2.51
C GLY A 77 -5.24 -7.80 -1.19
N GLU A 78 -4.76 -8.48 -0.16
CA GLU A 78 -4.65 -8.00 1.21
C GLU A 78 -3.19 -8.01 1.67
N VAL A 79 -2.85 -7.11 2.59
CA VAL A 79 -1.53 -7.11 3.23
C VAL A 79 -1.54 -8.15 4.34
N ILE A 80 -0.59 -9.08 4.32
CA ILE A 80 -0.50 -10.18 5.30
C ILE A 80 0.59 -9.96 6.35
N GLU A 81 1.62 -9.19 6.01
CA GLU A 81 2.66 -8.73 6.95
C GLU A 81 3.02 -7.27 6.61
N ASP A 82 3.56 -6.52 7.57
CA ASP A 82 4.02 -5.15 7.35
C ASP A 82 5.43 -4.95 7.92
N TYR A 83 6.36 -4.46 7.09
CA TYR A 83 7.76 -4.22 7.45
C TYR A 83 8.12 -2.73 7.25
N PRO A 84 7.69 -1.83 8.15
CA PRO A 84 7.99 -0.40 8.06
C PRO A 84 9.49 -0.09 8.13
N GLU A 85 10.26 -0.92 8.83
CA GLU A 85 11.69 -0.73 9.09
C GLU A 85 12.61 -1.56 8.17
N ASP A 86 12.10 -2.16 7.08
CA ASP A 86 12.95 -2.91 6.16
C ASP A 86 14.11 -2.02 5.65
N PRO A 87 15.37 -2.50 5.61
CA PRO A 87 16.51 -1.71 5.14
C PRO A 87 16.37 -1.13 3.71
N ARG A 88 15.43 -1.65 2.93
CA ARG A 88 15.09 -1.23 1.56
C ARG A 88 13.92 -0.22 1.54
N GLY A 89 13.46 0.19 2.71
CA GLY A 89 12.28 1.01 3.00
C GLY A 89 11.01 0.18 3.17
N HIS A 90 9.98 0.80 3.78
CA HIS A 90 8.66 0.22 4.07
C HIS A 90 8.19 -0.71 2.95
N SER A 91 8.11 -2.00 3.26
CA SER A 91 7.69 -3.03 2.32
C SER A 91 6.66 -3.95 2.95
N CYS A 92 5.77 -4.51 2.13
CA CYS A 92 4.71 -5.38 2.59
C CYS A 92 4.45 -6.51 1.57
N PRO A 93 4.33 -7.77 2.02
CA PRO A 93 3.73 -8.84 1.23
C PRO A 93 2.22 -8.67 1.12
N LEU A 94 1.73 -8.73 -0.11
CA LEU A 94 0.32 -8.88 -0.44
C LEU A 94 0.02 -10.34 -0.76
N LEU A 95 -1.07 -10.87 -0.23
CA LEU A 95 -1.68 -12.12 -0.68
C LEU A 95 -2.85 -11.80 -1.60
N GLY A 96 -2.89 -12.46 -2.75
CA GLY A 96 -4.05 -12.50 -3.62
C GLY A 96 -4.05 -13.76 -4.45
N HIS A 97 -4.96 -13.83 -5.41
CA HIS A 97 -5.14 -15.02 -6.23
C HIS A 97 -4.98 -14.67 -7.71
N GLY A 98 -4.20 -15.49 -8.40
CA GLY A 98 -3.98 -15.41 -9.84
C GLY A 98 -5.05 -16.14 -10.65
N GLU A 99 -4.68 -16.52 -11.87
CA GLU A 99 -5.54 -17.33 -12.72
C GLU A 99 -5.84 -18.68 -12.04
N LEU A 100 -7.07 -19.18 -12.24
CA LEU A 100 -7.55 -20.43 -11.64
C LEU A 100 -7.52 -20.47 -10.10
N GLY A 101 -7.44 -19.32 -9.43
CA GLY A 101 -7.51 -19.23 -7.97
C GLY A 101 -6.23 -19.63 -7.24
N ARG A 102 -5.09 -19.72 -7.93
CA ARG A 102 -3.81 -20.04 -7.27
C ARG A 102 -3.33 -18.89 -6.38
N PRO A 103 -2.79 -19.16 -5.17
CA PRO A 103 -2.31 -18.11 -4.28
C PRO A 103 -1.02 -17.48 -4.83
N ILE A 104 -0.89 -16.17 -4.71
CA ILE A 104 0.29 -15.42 -5.14
C ILE A 104 0.66 -14.44 -4.03
N HIS A 105 1.91 -14.50 -3.61
CA HIS A 105 2.53 -13.47 -2.78
C HIS A 105 3.25 -12.45 -3.66
N VAL A 106 2.91 -11.19 -3.49
CA VAL A 106 3.60 -10.05 -4.13
C VAL A 106 4.23 -9.21 -3.03
N VAL A 107 5.56 -9.19 -2.97
CA VAL A 107 6.28 -8.30 -2.06
C VAL A 107 6.56 -6.99 -2.77
N CYS A 108 6.08 -5.89 -2.20
CA CYS A 108 6.22 -4.58 -2.80
C CYS A 108 6.59 -3.50 -1.78
N ALA A 109 7.10 -2.38 -2.28
CA ALA A 109 7.39 -1.20 -1.49
C ALA A 109 6.80 0.04 -2.18
N PRO A 110 5.80 0.72 -1.59
CA PRO A 110 5.30 1.97 -2.13
C PRO A 110 6.39 3.05 -2.02
N LYS A 111 6.61 3.76 -3.12
CA LYS A 111 7.44 4.97 -3.18
C LYS A 111 6.57 6.13 -3.67
N GLN A 112 7.09 7.35 -3.54
CA GLN A 112 6.34 8.57 -3.89
C GLN A 112 5.75 8.53 -5.32
N ASP A 113 6.54 8.07 -6.30
CA ASP A 113 6.17 8.15 -7.72
C ASP A 113 5.91 6.79 -8.38
N TYR A 114 6.10 5.68 -7.66
CA TYR A 114 5.93 4.33 -8.20
C TYR A 114 5.79 3.27 -7.09
N LEU A 115 5.19 2.13 -7.43
CA LEU A 115 5.24 0.91 -6.65
C LEU A 115 6.39 0.02 -7.13
N ALA A 116 7.31 -0.32 -6.23
CA ALA A 116 8.40 -1.25 -6.51
C ALA A 116 7.95 -2.69 -6.22
N ILE A 117 7.93 -3.56 -7.24
CA ILE A 117 7.71 -5.00 -7.07
C ILE A 117 9.06 -5.66 -6.80
N ILE A 118 9.28 -6.04 -5.55
CA ILE A 118 10.54 -6.63 -5.07
C ILE A 118 10.62 -8.09 -5.52
N THR A 119 9.53 -8.84 -5.34
CA THR A 119 9.39 -10.21 -5.83
C THR A 119 7.90 -10.61 -5.93
N ALA A 120 7.61 -11.65 -6.71
CA ALA A 120 6.32 -12.32 -6.72
C ALA A 120 6.55 -13.85 -6.81
N TYR A 121 5.82 -14.62 -6.02
CA TYR A 121 5.97 -16.09 -5.95
C TYR A 121 4.67 -16.78 -5.53
N LEU A 122 4.56 -18.08 -5.84
CA LEU A 122 3.53 -18.95 -5.28
C LEU A 122 4.00 -19.41 -3.89
N PRO A 123 3.24 -19.19 -2.81
CA PRO A 123 3.65 -19.61 -1.47
C PRO A 123 3.75 -21.14 -1.39
N ASP A 124 4.77 -21.61 -0.67
CA ASP A 124 5.01 -23.03 -0.41
C ASP A 124 4.19 -23.49 0.80
N GLU A 125 3.39 -24.54 0.65
CA GLU A 125 2.54 -25.12 1.70
C GLU A 125 3.34 -25.70 2.88
N GLU A 126 4.63 -26.01 2.68
CA GLU A 126 5.54 -26.44 3.76
C GLU A 126 5.98 -25.25 4.63
N ILE A 127 5.99 -24.04 4.07
CA ILE A 127 6.46 -22.80 4.73
C ILE A 127 5.28 -22.00 5.28
N TRP A 128 4.14 -22.02 4.61
CA TRP A 128 2.95 -21.23 4.92
C TRP A 128 1.81 -22.09 5.44
N GLU A 129 1.00 -21.51 6.33
CA GLU A 129 -0.25 -22.13 6.78
C GLU A 129 -1.24 -22.32 5.62
N ASP A 130 -2.29 -23.12 5.84
CA ASP A 130 -3.24 -23.54 4.79
C ASP A 130 -3.97 -22.37 4.12
N ASP A 131 -4.02 -21.21 4.78
CA ASP A 131 -4.62 -19.98 4.26
C ASP A 131 -3.60 -19.03 3.60
N PHE A 132 -2.32 -19.42 3.57
CA PHE A 132 -1.18 -18.68 3.06
C PHE A 132 -0.91 -17.32 3.71
N ARG A 133 -1.53 -16.99 4.85
CA ARG A 133 -1.38 -15.69 5.51
C ARG A 133 -0.24 -15.64 6.51
N ALA A 134 0.06 -16.77 7.15
CA ALA A 134 1.08 -16.87 8.20
C ALA A 134 2.13 -17.93 7.88
N ARG A 135 3.35 -17.71 8.35
CA ARG A 135 4.41 -18.72 8.28
C ARG A 135 4.17 -19.81 9.32
N ARG A 136 4.35 -21.07 8.94
CA ARG A 136 4.32 -22.19 9.88
C ARG A 136 5.44 -21.99 10.91
N ARG A 137 5.09 -22.15 12.19
CA ARG A 137 6.08 -22.19 13.27
C ARG A 137 6.67 -23.59 13.30
N THR A 138 7.94 -23.70 12.95
CA THR A 138 8.73 -24.93 13.06
C THR A 138 9.15 -25.17 14.51
#